data_AF-A0A935M988-F1
#
_entry.id   AF-A0A935M988-F1
#
_cell.length_a   1.000
_cell.length_b   1.000
_cell.length_c   1.000
_cell.angle_alpha   90.00
_cell.angle_beta   90.00
_cell.angle_gamma   90.00
#
_symmetry.space_group_name_H-M   'P 1'
#
loop_
_entity.id
_entity.type
_entity.pdbx_description
1 polymer ?
#
loop_
_entity_poly.entity_id
_entity_poly.type
_entity_poly.pdbx_seq_one_letter_code
_entity_poly.pdbx_strand_id
1 'polypeptide(L)'
;MDTTSKTIHIFVALCDNKYQGIVPVPPKIGNGQDPNNNLYWGCGYGIRTYFKKSKEWKLLRTQKIDSLKLERIVFKHTTKNYYLVADAYNGKFIKQCTIDFFNACAGKLKDTIHIQNKIIGIAGHSKLVSYIGHDGLMDFDLKIPFPNVDTKKRDCIILACVSKHYFAPYLEQTKAYPLVWTTGLMCPEAYTVHDALTGYINGENAESCRNRAALAYQAKHKCGIKGARNLLVTGW
;
A
#
# COMPACT_ATOMS: atom_id res chain seq x y z
N MET A 1 -21.99 6.81 -6.48
CA MET A 1 -20.51 6.91 -6.37
C MET A 1 -20.02 7.80 -7.50
N ASP A 2 -19.16 8.77 -7.20
CA ASP A 2 -18.49 9.61 -8.20
C ASP A 2 -17.65 8.72 -9.14
N THR A 3 -18.01 8.73 -10.42
CA THR A 3 -17.32 7.95 -11.47
C THR A 3 -16.24 8.76 -12.18
N THR A 4 -16.18 10.08 -11.93
CA THR A 4 -15.23 10.99 -12.58
C THR A 4 -13.86 11.01 -11.91
N SER A 5 -13.81 10.69 -10.61
CA SER A 5 -12.57 10.59 -9.86
C SER A 5 -12.07 9.15 -9.78
N LYS A 6 -10.74 9.02 -9.70
CA LYS A 6 -10.07 7.74 -9.50
C LYS A 6 -9.57 7.66 -8.06
N THR A 7 -9.60 6.46 -7.47
CA THR A 7 -9.10 6.24 -6.11
C THR A 7 -7.92 5.30 -6.11
N ILE A 8 -6.94 5.61 -5.27
CA ILE A 8 -5.86 4.74 -4.80
C ILE A 8 -6.17 4.38 -3.34
N HIS A 9 -6.10 3.11 -2.97
CA HIS A 9 -6.27 2.67 -1.58
C HIS A 9 -5.03 1.93 -1.08
N ILE A 10 -4.40 2.44 -0.02
CA ILE A 10 -3.20 1.87 0.60
C ILE A 10 -3.57 1.18 1.91
N PHE A 11 -3.30 -0.11 2.00
CA PHE A 11 -3.45 -0.95 3.18
C PHE A 11 -2.08 -1.02 3.86
N VAL A 12 -1.95 -0.42 5.04
CA VAL A 12 -0.68 -0.38 5.78
C VAL A 12 -0.75 -1.34 6.95
N ALA A 13 -0.02 -2.45 6.87
CA ALA A 13 0.16 -3.34 8.02
C ALA A 13 1.18 -2.71 8.97
N LEU A 14 0.72 -2.11 10.07
CA LEU A 14 1.62 -1.41 11.00
C LEU A 14 2.66 -2.38 11.58
N CYS A 15 3.90 -1.91 11.70
CA CYS A 15 5.03 -2.68 12.23
C CYS A 15 4.77 -3.11 13.67
N ASP A 16 4.96 -4.38 13.99
CA ASP A 16 4.68 -4.90 15.34
C ASP A 16 5.66 -5.99 15.78
N ASN A 17 6.56 -5.65 16.71
CA ASN A 17 7.56 -6.59 17.24
C ASN A 17 6.94 -7.78 18.01
N LYS A 18 5.72 -7.63 18.51
CA LYS A 18 5.09 -8.62 19.40
C LYS A 18 4.27 -9.64 18.62
N TYR A 19 3.58 -9.22 17.57
CA TYR A 19 2.63 -10.06 16.84
C TYR A 19 3.07 -10.45 15.43
N GLN A 20 4.24 -10.01 14.97
CA GLN A 20 4.79 -10.31 13.65
C GLN A 20 6.17 -10.97 13.77
N GLY A 21 6.51 -11.84 12.83
CA GLY A 21 7.80 -12.52 12.71
C GLY A 21 8.92 -11.64 12.17
N ILE A 22 8.90 -10.34 12.47
CA ILE A 22 9.91 -9.39 11.99
C ILE A 22 11.19 -9.45 12.82
N VAL A 23 12.31 -9.07 12.20
CA VAL A 23 13.49 -8.67 12.96
C VAL A 23 13.10 -7.45 13.81
N PRO A 24 13.21 -7.52 15.16
CA PRO A 24 12.71 -6.46 16.01
C PRO A 24 13.35 -5.10 15.70
N VAL A 25 12.50 -4.08 15.58
CA VAL A 25 12.92 -2.68 15.48
C VAL A 25 12.85 -2.01 16.86
N PRO A 26 13.36 -0.78 17.06
CA PRO A 26 13.21 -0.09 18.35
C PRO A 26 11.75 -0.09 18.85
N PRO A 27 11.48 -0.38 20.14
CA PRO A 27 10.13 -0.65 20.65
C PRO A 27 9.08 0.42 20.32
N LYS A 28 9.50 1.68 20.29
CA LYS A 28 8.62 2.82 19.98
C LYS A 28 8.06 2.77 18.56
N ILE A 29 8.84 2.32 17.59
CA ILE A 29 8.44 2.30 16.17
C ILE A 29 7.89 0.94 15.74
N GLY A 30 8.14 -0.10 16.54
CA GLY A 30 7.61 -1.47 16.38
C GLY A 30 6.39 -1.78 17.25
N ASN A 31 5.64 -0.76 17.69
CA ASN A 31 4.35 -0.93 18.36
C ASN A 31 3.22 -0.79 17.34
N GLY A 32 2.58 -1.90 16.97
CA GLY A 32 1.51 -1.92 15.96
C GLY A 32 0.18 -1.35 16.42
N GLN A 33 0.07 -0.97 17.70
CA GLN A 33 -1.10 -0.30 18.28
C GLN A 33 -0.89 1.21 18.46
N ASP A 34 0.32 1.72 18.16
CA ASP A 34 0.64 3.15 18.23
C ASP A 34 0.90 3.72 16.83
N PRO A 35 -0.15 4.15 16.10
CA PRO A 35 0.03 4.71 14.76
C PRO A 35 0.90 5.98 14.79
N ASN A 36 0.99 6.71 15.90
CA ASN A 36 1.72 7.97 15.93
C ASN A 36 3.22 7.81 15.79
N ASN A 37 3.76 6.71 16.31
CA ASN A 37 5.18 6.43 16.27
C ASN A 37 5.54 5.29 15.33
N ASN A 38 4.56 4.55 14.78
CA ASN A 38 4.82 3.36 13.97
C ASN A 38 5.71 3.64 12.74
N LEU A 39 6.64 2.72 12.47
CA LEU A 39 7.61 2.79 11.38
C LEU A 39 6.97 3.06 10.01
N TYR A 40 5.89 2.35 9.66
CA TYR A 40 5.26 2.44 8.34
C TYR A 40 4.19 3.53 8.23
N TRP A 41 3.93 4.27 9.30
CA TRP A 41 2.84 5.25 9.35
C TRP A 41 3.23 6.61 9.92
N GLY A 42 3.55 6.66 11.22
CA GLY A 42 3.79 7.89 11.95
C GLY A 42 5.22 8.41 11.89
N CYS A 43 6.20 7.53 11.67
CA CYS A 43 7.60 7.89 11.49
C CYS A 43 7.84 8.79 10.26
N GLY A 44 9.03 9.40 10.17
CA GLY A 44 9.36 10.40 9.14
C GLY A 44 9.06 9.98 7.69
N TYR A 45 9.27 8.70 7.37
CA TYR A 45 8.97 8.12 6.06
C TYR A 45 7.76 7.16 6.08
N GLY A 46 6.99 7.15 7.16
CA GLY A 46 5.72 6.45 7.21
C GLY A 46 4.66 7.11 6.31
N ILE A 47 3.68 6.33 5.85
CA ILE A 47 2.69 6.76 4.85
C ILE A 47 2.00 8.07 5.25
N ARG A 48 1.52 8.18 6.49
CA ARG A 48 0.85 9.41 6.94
C ARG A 48 1.78 10.61 6.92
N THR A 49 2.94 10.49 7.53
CA THR A 49 3.87 11.61 7.72
C THR A 49 4.48 12.05 6.40
N TYR A 50 4.84 11.11 5.54
CA TYR A 50 5.44 11.40 4.24
C TYR A 50 4.45 12.07 3.29
N PHE A 51 3.23 11.52 3.13
CA PHE A 51 2.22 12.13 2.25
C PHE A 51 1.70 13.48 2.77
N LYS A 52 1.65 13.71 4.09
CA LYS A 52 1.34 15.04 4.65
C LYS A 52 2.36 16.12 4.28
N LYS A 53 3.61 15.74 4.01
CA LYS A 53 4.69 16.66 3.59
C LYS A 53 4.81 16.78 2.06
N SER A 54 4.08 15.96 1.30
CA SER A 54 4.14 15.98 -0.16
C SER A 54 3.54 17.26 -0.73
N LYS A 55 4.11 17.74 -1.83
CA LYS A 55 3.55 18.84 -2.64
C LYS A 55 2.48 18.35 -3.63
N GLU A 56 2.40 17.04 -3.87
CA GLU A 56 1.43 16.42 -4.79
C GLU A 56 0.10 16.10 -4.10
N TRP A 57 0.11 15.97 -2.77
CA TRP A 57 -1.04 15.48 -1.99
C TRP A 57 -1.47 16.46 -0.91
N LYS A 58 -2.72 16.91 -0.96
CA LYS A 58 -3.33 17.73 0.08
C LYS A 58 -4.18 16.86 1.00
N LEU A 59 -3.90 16.89 2.30
CA LEU A 59 -4.71 16.20 3.30
C LEU A 59 -6.13 16.79 3.34
N LEU A 60 -7.14 15.93 3.27
CA LEU A 60 -8.54 16.30 3.41
C LEU A 60 -9.13 15.86 4.74
N ARG A 61 -8.79 14.65 5.21
CA ARG A 61 -9.35 14.08 6.43
C ARG A 61 -8.36 13.13 7.11
N THR A 62 -8.34 13.15 8.43
CA THR A 62 -7.78 12.10 9.29
C THR A 62 -8.90 11.63 10.21
N GLN A 63 -9.06 10.33 10.38
CA GLN A 63 -10.18 9.76 11.14
C GLN A 63 -9.71 8.50 11.88
N LYS A 64 -10.06 8.38 13.16
CA LYS A 64 -9.98 7.12 13.90
C LYS A 64 -11.13 6.21 13.45
N ILE A 65 -10.85 4.95 13.12
CA ILE A 65 -11.86 4.02 12.59
C ILE A 65 -12.32 3.05 13.68
N ASP A 66 -11.54 2.02 13.98
CA ASP A 66 -11.88 0.99 14.96
C ASP A 66 -10.62 0.30 15.52
N SER A 67 -10.77 -0.90 16.10
CA SER A 67 -9.66 -1.69 16.65
C SER A 67 -8.83 -2.44 15.60
N LEU A 68 -9.40 -2.68 14.42
CA LEU A 68 -8.75 -3.34 13.29
C LEU A 68 -7.97 -2.33 12.44
N LYS A 69 -8.61 -1.22 12.08
CA LYS A 69 -8.06 -0.08 11.34
C LYS A 69 -7.98 1.09 12.30
N LEU A 70 -6.80 1.42 12.78
CA LEU A 70 -6.66 2.42 13.84
C LEU A 70 -6.90 3.84 13.32
N GLU A 71 -6.47 4.11 12.09
CA GLU A 71 -6.58 5.43 11.47
C GLU A 71 -6.76 5.32 9.96
N ARG A 72 -7.65 6.14 9.40
CA ARG A 72 -7.81 6.37 7.97
C ARG A 72 -7.44 7.80 7.65
N ILE A 73 -6.64 7.98 6.61
CA ILE A 73 -6.31 9.29 6.05
C ILE A 73 -6.75 9.39 4.60
N VAL A 74 -7.21 10.56 4.22
CA VAL A 74 -7.70 10.85 2.87
C VAL A 74 -6.98 12.07 2.34
N PHE A 75 -6.35 11.91 1.18
CA PHE A 75 -5.69 12.97 0.43
C PHE A 75 -6.35 13.19 -0.93
N LYS A 76 -6.20 14.40 -1.43
CA LYS A 76 -6.55 14.79 -2.78
C LYS A 76 -5.28 15.19 -3.52
N HIS A 77 -5.06 14.62 -4.70
CA HIS A 77 -3.99 15.08 -5.57
C HIS A 77 -4.22 16.54 -5.96
N THR A 78 -3.18 17.37 -5.97
CA THR A 78 -3.29 18.83 -6.15
C THR A 78 -3.73 19.23 -7.55
N THR A 79 -3.31 18.49 -8.57
CA THR A 79 -3.57 18.84 -10.00
C THR A 79 -4.35 17.79 -10.79
N LYS A 80 -4.68 16.64 -10.19
CA LYS A 80 -5.28 15.48 -10.90
C LYS A 80 -6.53 15.02 -10.19
N ASN A 81 -7.47 14.41 -10.92
CA ASN A 81 -8.71 13.93 -10.32
C ASN A 81 -8.55 12.58 -9.59
N TYR A 82 -7.55 12.49 -8.70
CA TYR A 82 -7.27 11.32 -7.87
C TYR A 82 -7.52 11.61 -6.39
N TYR A 83 -8.05 10.61 -5.69
CA TYR A 83 -8.03 10.51 -4.24
C TYR A 83 -7.09 9.40 -3.81
N LEU A 84 -6.39 9.61 -2.70
CA LEU A 84 -5.63 8.58 -2.03
C LEU A 84 -6.24 8.37 -0.65
N VAL A 85 -6.63 7.15 -0.37
CA VAL A 85 -7.06 6.71 0.95
C VAL A 85 -5.98 5.77 1.47
N ALA A 86 -5.61 5.92 2.73
CA ALA A 86 -4.74 4.96 3.39
C ALA A 86 -5.32 4.56 4.75
N ASP A 87 -5.27 3.27 5.04
CA ASP A 87 -5.74 2.66 6.28
C ASP A 87 -4.55 2.06 7.04
N ALA A 88 -4.37 2.49 8.28
CA ALA A 88 -3.42 1.93 9.22
C ALA A 88 -4.03 0.73 9.94
N TYR A 89 -3.73 -0.48 9.49
CA TYR A 89 -4.16 -1.71 10.15
C TYR A 89 -3.30 -1.92 11.38
N ASN A 90 -3.98 -2.12 12.51
CA ASN A 90 -3.35 -2.53 13.76
C ASN A 90 -2.44 -3.74 13.50
N GLY A 91 -1.17 -3.63 13.89
CA GLY A 91 -0.14 -4.60 13.52
C GLY A 91 -0.41 -6.03 14.02
N LYS A 92 -1.19 -6.18 15.09
CA LYS A 92 -1.72 -7.47 15.57
C LYS A 92 -2.56 -8.20 14.52
N PHE A 93 -3.22 -7.48 13.63
CA PHE A 93 -4.17 -8.01 12.65
C PHE A 93 -3.60 -7.98 11.22
N ILE A 94 -2.29 -8.17 11.06
CA ILE A 94 -1.63 -8.24 9.75
C ILE A 94 -2.30 -9.27 8.82
N LYS A 95 -2.72 -10.43 9.34
CA LYS A 95 -3.45 -11.44 8.56
C LYS A 95 -4.73 -10.89 7.94
N GLN A 96 -5.51 -10.12 8.71
CA GLN A 96 -6.72 -9.49 8.19
C GLN A 96 -6.40 -8.37 7.19
N CYS A 97 -5.32 -7.61 7.39
CA CYS A 97 -4.83 -6.62 6.42
C CYS A 97 -4.52 -7.30 5.06
N THR A 98 -3.79 -8.41 5.07
CA THR A 98 -3.45 -9.18 3.86
C THR A 98 -4.70 -9.74 3.17
N ILE A 99 -5.66 -10.28 3.93
CA ILE A 99 -6.95 -10.77 3.41
C ILE A 99 -7.76 -9.63 2.77
N ASP A 100 -7.87 -8.48 3.45
CA ASP A 100 -8.60 -7.32 2.96
C ASP A 100 -7.95 -6.76 1.68
N PHE A 101 -6.61 -6.75 1.62
CA PHE A 101 -5.86 -6.37 0.42
C PHE A 101 -6.21 -7.26 -0.78
N PHE A 102 -6.11 -8.59 -0.64
CA PHE A 102 -6.45 -9.49 -1.75
C PHE A 102 -7.93 -9.44 -2.12
N ASN A 103 -8.83 -9.33 -1.14
CA ASN A 103 -10.26 -9.16 -1.42
C ASN A 103 -10.54 -7.83 -2.14
N ALA A 104 -9.80 -6.76 -1.86
CA ALA A 104 -9.90 -5.51 -2.61
C ALA A 104 -9.39 -5.68 -4.05
N CYS A 105 -8.24 -6.32 -4.26
CA CYS A 105 -7.72 -6.67 -5.59
C CYS A 105 -8.74 -7.50 -6.40
N ALA A 106 -9.38 -8.49 -5.77
CA ALA A 106 -10.39 -9.36 -6.37
C ALA A 106 -11.73 -8.66 -6.64
N GLY A 107 -11.95 -7.45 -6.10
CA GLY A 107 -13.22 -6.75 -6.19
C GLY A 107 -14.32 -7.32 -5.28
N LYS A 108 -13.94 -8.18 -4.32
CA LYS A 108 -14.83 -8.79 -3.32
C LYS A 108 -15.07 -7.86 -2.13
N LEU A 109 -14.01 -7.22 -1.63
CA LEU A 109 -14.13 -6.14 -0.66
C LEU A 109 -14.32 -4.82 -1.41
N LYS A 110 -15.45 -4.16 -1.18
CA LYS A 110 -15.82 -2.87 -1.77
C LYS A 110 -16.46 -2.02 -0.69
N ASP A 111 -16.12 -0.75 -0.67
CA ASP A 111 -16.68 0.21 0.27
C ASP A 111 -16.62 1.62 -0.33
N THR A 112 -17.31 2.57 0.27
CA THR A 112 -17.36 3.96 -0.16
C THR A 112 -17.17 4.91 1.01
N ILE A 113 -16.68 6.11 0.75
CA ILE A 113 -16.59 7.15 1.77
C ILE A 113 -17.16 8.46 1.24
N HIS A 114 -17.84 9.19 2.11
CA HIS A 114 -18.28 10.56 1.84
C HIS A 114 -17.12 11.53 2.07
N ILE A 115 -16.82 12.34 1.06
CA ILE A 115 -15.84 13.44 1.10
C ILE A 115 -16.53 14.69 0.55
N GLN A 116 -16.84 15.63 1.44
CA GLN A 116 -17.65 16.80 1.12
C GLN A 116 -18.97 16.35 0.48
N ASN A 117 -19.26 16.80 -0.75
CA ASN A 117 -20.50 16.53 -1.46
C ASN A 117 -20.38 15.32 -2.41
N LYS A 118 -19.33 14.51 -2.26
CA LYS A 118 -19.03 13.36 -3.14
C LYS A 118 -18.95 12.07 -2.35
N ILE A 119 -19.35 10.98 -3.00
CA ILE A 119 -19.14 9.62 -2.51
C ILE A 119 -18.08 8.98 -3.40
N ILE A 120 -16.88 8.74 -2.87
CA ILE A 120 -15.81 8.06 -3.61
C ILE A 120 -15.72 6.60 -3.21
N GLY A 121 -15.42 5.73 -4.17
CA GLY A 121 -15.19 4.31 -3.91
C GLY A 121 -13.78 4.03 -3.40
N ILE A 122 -13.66 3.10 -2.47
CA ILE A 122 -12.39 2.57 -1.93
C ILE A 122 -12.34 1.05 -2.08
N ALA A 123 -11.22 0.45 -1.65
CA ALA A 123 -10.96 -0.98 -1.76
C ALA A 123 -11.15 -1.47 -3.21
N GLY A 124 -12.03 -2.44 -3.47
CA GLY A 124 -12.31 -2.94 -4.82
C GLY A 124 -12.92 -1.90 -5.77
N HIS A 125 -13.38 -0.74 -5.32
CA HIS A 125 -13.74 0.36 -6.24
C HIS A 125 -12.53 1.17 -6.73
N SER A 126 -11.37 1.03 -6.09
CA SER A 126 -10.14 1.73 -6.48
C SER A 126 -9.58 1.24 -7.81
N LYS A 127 -8.87 2.14 -8.50
CA LYS A 127 -8.10 1.80 -9.71
C LYS A 127 -6.78 1.11 -9.36
N LEU A 128 -6.17 1.53 -8.26
CA LEU A 128 -4.95 0.95 -7.72
C LEU A 128 -5.13 0.62 -6.24
N VAL A 129 -4.66 -0.56 -5.84
CA VAL A 129 -4.65 -1.04 -4.45
C VAL A 129 -3.21 -1.29 -4.02
N SER A 130 -2.80 -0.83 -2.85
CA SER A 130 -1.42 -0.99 -2.38
C SER A 130 -1.36 -1.69 -1.03
N TYR A 131 -0.35 -2.53 -0.83
CA TYR A 131 0.00 -3.13 0.45
C TYR A 131 1.38 -2.64 0.87
N ILE A 132 1.51 -2.13 2.09
CA ILE A 132 2.76 -1.60 2.65
C ILE A 132 2.96 -2.17 4.05
N GLY A 133 4.12 -2.78 4.31
CA GLY A 133 4.51 -3.23 5.65
C GLY A 133 5.26 -4.56 5.62
N HIS A 134 5.24 -5.28 6.74
CA HIS A 134 5.80 -6.63 6.81
C HIS A 134 5.10 -7.57 5.82
N ASP A 135 5.85 -8.54 5.29
CA ASP A 135 5.25 -9.63 4.52
C ASP A 135 4.62 -10.63 5.48
N GLY A 136 3.33 -10.47 5.76
CA GLY A 136 2.61 -11.39 6.63
C GLY A 136 2.58 -12.83 6.10
N LEU A 137 2.73 -13.05 4.79
CA LEU A 137 2.76 -14.40 4.22
C LEU A 137 4.07 -15.14 4.50
N MET A 138 5.08 -14.46 5.06
CA MET A 138 6.25 -15.10 5.67
C MET A 138 5.93 -15.69 7.06
N ASP A 139 4.85 -15.22 7.71
CA ASP A 139 4.46 -15.62 9.07
C ASP A 139 3.29 -16.63 9.06
N PHE A 140 2.45 -16.61 8.02
CA PHE A 140 1.24 -17.42 7.94
C PHE A 140 0.82 -17.75 6.52
N ASP A 141 0.05 -18.84 6.37
CA ASP A 141 -0.63 -19.19 5.13
C ASP A 141 -2.09 -18.71 5.10
N LEU A 142 -2.60 -18.44 3.90
CA LEU A 142 -4.02 -18.17 3.65
C LEU A 142 -4.67 -19.39 3.01
N LYS A 143 -5.50 -20.09 3.78
CA LYS A 143 -6.26 -21.26 3.30
C LYS A 143 -7.60 -20.86 2.66
N ILE A 144 -7.62 -19.76 1.91
CA ILE A 144 -8.81 -19.24 1.24
C ILE A 144 -8.46 -18.74 -0.17
N PRO A 145 -9.35 -18.93 -1.17
CA PRO A 145 -9.13 -18.42 -2.51
C PRO A 145 -9.57 -16.96 -2.65
N PHE A 146 -8.96 -16.26 -3.61
CA PHE A 146 -9.25 -14.84 -3.92
C PHE A 146 -9.65 -14.65 -5.40
N PRO A 147 -10.69 -15.34 -5.90
CA PRO A 147 -11.08 -15.21 -7.30
C PRO A 147 -11.57 -13.80 -7.59
N ASN A 148 -11.18 -13.24 -8.74
CA ASN A 148 -11.76 -12.01 -9.24
C ASN A 148 -13.27 -12.16 -9.43
N VAL A 149 -14.07 -11.34 -8.73
CA VAL A 149 -15.55 -11.48 -8.71
C VAL A 149 -16.27 -10.45 -9.56
N ASP A 150 -15.56 -9.50 -10.18
CA ASP A 150 -16.19 -8.37 -10.87
C ASP A 150 -15.59 -8.02 -12.22
N THR A 151 -14.79 -8.93 -12.76
CA THR A 151 -14.12 -8.86 -14.07
C THR A 151 -13.22 -7.64 -14.28
N LYS A 152 -13.00 -6.81 -13.25
CA LYS A 152 -12.16 -5.63 -13.35
C LYS A 152 -10.72 -6.00 -13.03
N LYS A 153 -9.82 -5.51 -13.87
CA LYS A 153 -8.38 -5.51 -13.60
C LYS A 153 -8.03 -4.26 -12.79
N ARG A 154 -7.32 -4.46 -11.68
CA ARG A 154 -6.77 -3.39 -10.83
C ARG A 154 -5.26 -3.44 -10.90
N ASP A 155 -4.62 -2.29 -10.82
CA ASP A 155 -3.17 -2.26 -10.59
C ASP A 155 -2.90 -2.42 -9.10
N CYS A 156 -1.76 -3.00 -8.74
CA CYS A 156 -1.35 -3.05 -7.35
C CYS A 156 0.12 -2.75 -7.14
N ILE A 157 0.44 -2.20 -5.97
CA ILE A 157 1.81 -2.03 -5.48
C ILE A 157 1.92 -2.83 -4.18
N ILE A 158 2.97 -3.63 -4.03
CA ILE A 158 3.20 -4.44 -2.82
C ILE A 158 4.62 -4.19 -2.34
N LEU A 159 4.77 -3.30 -1.34
CA LEU A 159 6.04 -3.06 -0.67
C LEU A 159 6.07 -3.86 0.63
N ALA A 160 6.64 -5.06 0.52
CA ALA A 160 6.92 -5.98 1.62
C ALA A 160 8.15 -6.81 1.21
N CYS A 161 8.77 -7.55 2.12
CA CYS A 161 9.94 -8.38 1.82
C CYS A 161 9.59 -9.57 0.91
N VAL A 162 10.30 -9.78 -0.20
CA VAL A 162 10.12 -10.95 -1.09
C VAL A 162 8.68 -11.11 -1.60
N SER A 163 7.95 -10.00 -1.76
CA SER A 163 6.51 -10.02 -1.98
C SER A 163 6.11 -10.67 -3.30
N LYS A 164 6.97 -10.64 -4.33
CA LYS A 164 6.73 -11.35 -5.59
C LYS A 164 6.57 -12.84 -5.38
N HIS A 165 7.36 -13.46 -4.52
CA HIS A 165 7.28 -14.90 -4.28
C HIS A 165 6.01 -15.26 -3.49
N TYR A 166 5.81 -14.60 -2.35
CA TYR A 166 4.73 -14.98 -1.43
C TYR A 166 3.34 -14.54 -1.90
N PHE A 167 3.22 -13.35 -2.52
CA PHE A 167 1.91 -12.84 -2.92
C PHE A 167 1.44 -13.38 -4.27
N ALA A 168 2.33 -13.85 -5.16
CA ALA A 168 1.96 -14.25 -6.52
C ALA A 168 0.81 -15.28 -6.58
N PRO A 169 0.85 -16.41 -5.83
CA PRO A 169 -0.21 -17.43 -5.93
C PRO A 169 -1.61 -16.92 -5.57
N TYR A 170 -1.70 -15.92 -4.69
CA TYR A 170 -2.95 -15.29 -4.29
C TYR A 170 -3.34 -14.16 -5.24
N LEU A 171 -2.37 -13.36 -5.67
CA LEU A 171 -2.58 -12.22 -6.56
C LEU A 171 -3.09 -12.66 -7.94
N GLU A 172 -2.60 -13.78 -8.49
CA GLU A 172 -3.03 -14.30 -9.80
C GLU A 172 -4.54 -14.54 -9.84
N GLN A 173 -5.10 -15.09 -8.75
CA GLN A 173 -6.53 -15.37 -8.62
C GLN A 173 -7.37 -14.07 -8.71
N THR A 174 -6.82 -12.95 -8.23
CA THR A 174 -7.48 -11.64 -8.23
C THR A 174 -7.48 -10.96 -9.60
N LYS A 175 -6.67 -11.44 -10.56
CA LYS A 175 -6.37 -10.79 -11.86
C LYS A 175 -5.79 -9.39 -11.76
N ALA A 176 -5.37 -8.93 -10.57
CA ALA A 176 -4.69 -7.65 -10.42
C ALA A 176 -3.29 -7.69 -11.05
N TYR A 177 -2.82 -6.54 -11.55
CA TYR A 177 -1.50 -6.42 -12.15
C TYR A 177 -0.49 -5.82 -11.17
N PRO A 178 0.60 -6.52 -10.86
CA PRO A 178 1.64 -6.00 -9.98
C PRO A 178 2.44 -4.91 -10.70
N LEU A 179 2.10 -3.66 -10.43
CA LEU A 179 2.78 -2.48 -10.96
C LEU A 179 4.19 -2.38 -10.38
N VAL A 180 4.32 -2.55 -9.06
CA VAL A 180 5.60 -2.60 -8.35
C VAL A 180 5.50 -3.57 -7.18
N TRP A 181 6.45 -4.49 -7.08
CA TRP A 181 6.60 -5.43 -5.96
C TRP A 181 8.05 -5.91 -5.87
N THR A 182 8.38 -6.72 -4.86
CA THR A 182 9.78 -6.94 -4.46
C THR A 182 10.25 -8.38 -4.65
N THR A 183 11.54 -8.55 -4.94
CA THR A 183 12.20 -9.86 -5.07
C THR A 183 13.03 -10.24 -3.84
N GLY A 184 13.24 -9.31 -2.91
CA GLY A 184 14.14 -9.48 -1.77
C GLY A 184 13.71 -8.69 -0.54
N LEU A 185 14.54 -8.70 0.50
CA LEU A 185 14.32 -7.92 1.71
C LEU A 185 14.37 -6.43 1.41
N MET A 186 13.45 -5.65 2.00
CA MET A 186 13.36 -4.21 1.75
C MET A 186 12.86 -3.46 2.99
N CYS A 187 13.04 -2.14 3.02
CA CYS A 187 12.39 -1.26 4.00
C CYS A 187 11.10 -0.64 3.40
N PRO A 188 9.88 -1.08 3.77
CA PRO A 188 8.64 -0.67 3.11
C PRO A 188 8.15 0.69 3.60
N GLU A 189 8.90 1.74 3.25
CA GLU A 189 8.60 3.13 3.56
C GLU A 189 7.96 3.88 2.37
N ALA A 190 7.39 5.05 2.65
CA ALA A 190 6.45 5.72 1.76
C ALA A 190 7.07 6.31 0.48
N TYR A 191 8.36 6.64 0.44
CA TYR A 191 8.99 7.29 -0.72
C TYR A 191 8.91 6.43 -1.99
N THR A 192 9.03 5.10 -1.86
CA THR A 192 8.96 4.19 -3.01
C THR A 192 7.56 4.15 -3.61
N VAL A 193 6.52 4.04 -2.78
CA VAL A 193 5.13 4.06 -3.29
C VAL A 193 4.73 5.45 -3.75
N HIS A 194 5.18 6.52 -3.09
CA HIS A 194 4.91 7.90 -3.48
C HIS A 194 5.35 8.15 -4.93
N ASP A 195 6.62 7.90 -5.25
CA ASP A 195 7.16 8.20 -6.58
C ASP A 195 6.63 7.24 -7.65
N ALA A 196 6.34 5.98 -7.30
CA ALA A 196 5.62 5.06 -8.18
C ALA A 196 4.22 5.60 -8.54
N LEU A 197 3.50 6.15 -7.56
CA LEU A 197 2.18 6.75 -7.77
C LEU A 197 2.25 8.02 -8.62
N THR A 198 3.30 8.83 -8.49
CA THR A 198 3.52 9.98 -9.38
C THR A 198 3.56 9.54 -10.85
N GLY A 199 4.30 8.47 -11.17
CA GLY A 199 4.32 7.90 -12.52
C GLY A 199 2.95 7.38 -12.97
N TYR A 200 2.30 6.59 -12.10
CA TYR A 200 0.99 6.01 -12.37
C TYR A 200 -0.07 7.08 -12.67
N ILE A 201 -0.12 8.14 -11.87
CA ILE A 201 -1.09 9.23 -12.00
C ILE A 201 -0.85 10.05 -13.28
N ASN A 202 0.41 10.13 -13.72
CA ASN A 202 0.79 10.76 -14.98
C ASN A 202 0.57 9.88 -16.21
N GLY A 203 0.07 8.65 -16.04
CA GLY A 203 -0.22 7.73 -17.14
C GLY A 203 1.02 7.07 -17.73
N GLU A 204 2.12 7.03 -16.98
CA GLU A 204 3.32 6.32 -17.40
C GLU A 204 3.11 4.81 -17.42
N ASN A 205 3.91 4.12 -18.23
CA ASN A 205 3.87 2.67 -18.30
C ASN A 205 4.47 2.02 -17.02
N ALA A 206 4.29 0.71 -16.90
CA ALA A 206 4.69 -0.05 -15.72
C ALA A 206 6.21 -0.02 -15.44
N GLU A 207 7.03 -0.05 -16.49
CA GLU A 207 8.50 0.00 -16.35
C GLU A 207 8.97 1.40 -15.89
N SER A 208 8.31 2.47 -16.36
CA SER A 208 8.56 3.84 -15.88
C SER A 208 8.15 4.00 -14.40
N CYS A 209 6.99 3.45 -14.00
CA CYS A 209 6.56 3.44 -12.60
C CYS A 209 7.55 2.67 -11.71
N ARG A 210 8.01 1.50 -12.15
CA ARG A 210 9.08 0.73 -11.49
C ARG A 210 10.36 1.55 -11.38
N ASN A 211 10.76 2.24 -12.45
CA ASN A 211 11.99 3.02 -12.44
C ASN A 211 11.92 4.17 -11.44
N ARG A 212 10.78 4.87 -11.33
CA ARG A 212 10.55 5.88 -10.29
C ARG A 212 10.67 5.30 -8.88
N ALA A 213 10.03 4.16 -8.64
CA ALA A 213 10.13 3.44 -7.37
C ALA A 213 11.59 3.09 -7.02
N ALA A 214 12.34 2.60 -7.99
CA ALA A 214 13.74 2.23 -7.84
C ALA A 214 14.65 3.45 -7.60
N LEU A 215 14.43 4.56 -8.31
CA LEU A 215 15.13 5.83 -8.10
C LEU A 215 14.91 6.36 -6.67
N ALA A 216 13.66 6.36 -6.20
CA ALA A 216 13.33 6.77 -4.83
C ALA A 216 14.00 5.87 -3.78
N TYR A 217 13.97 4.55 -3.99
CA TYR A 217 14.59 3.59 -3.07
C TYR A 217 16.12 3.73 -3.01
N GLN A 218 16.79 3.85 -4.16
CA GLN A 218 18.25 4.03 -4.17
C GLN A 218 18.68 5.35 -3.52
N ALA A 219 17.89 6.42 -3.66
CA ALA A 219 18.22 7.72 -3.08
C ALA A 219 18.24 7.63 -1.55
N LYS A 220 17.38 6.78 -0.98
CA LYS A 220 17.32 6.55 0.47
C LYS A 220 18.37 5.55 0.97
N HIS A 221 18.56 4.44 0.28
CA HIS A 221 19.38 3.30 0.77
C HIS A 221 20.79 3.22 0.17
N LYS A 222 21.13 4.05 -0.82
CA LYS A 222 22.44 4.08 -1.49
C LYS A 222 22.89 2.71 -2.06
N CYS A 223 21.96 1.82 -2.39
CA CYS A 223 22.23 0.49 -2.94
C CYS A 223 22.56 0.48 -4.45
N GLY A 224 22.61 1.66 -5.08
CA GLY A 224 22.75 1.83 -6.53
C GLY A 224 21.49 1.45 -7.31
N ILE A 225 21.33 2.02 -8.50
CA ILE A 225 20.14 1.83 -9.33
C ILE A 225 19.97 0.38 -9.80
N LYS A 226 21.07 -0.33 -10.09
CA LYS A 226 21.03 -1.75 -10.46
C LYS A 226 20.44 -2.60 -9.32
N GLY A 227 20.91 -2.38 -8.09
CA GLY A 227 20.39 -3.06 -6.90
C GLY A 227 18.91 -2.76 -6.68
N ALA A 228 18.52 -1.48 -6.75
CA ALA A 228 17.13 -1.08 -6.58
C ALA A 228 16.21 -1.66 -7.67
N ARG A 229 16.65 -1.74 -8.93
CA ARG A 229 15.89 -2.35 -10.03
C ARG A 229 15.84 -3.88 -9.97
N ASN A 230 16.84 -4.52 -9.40
CA ASN A 230 16.78 -5.96 -9.13
C ASN A 230 15.80 -6.28 -8.00
N LEU A 231 15.73 -5.40 -7.00
CA LEU A 231 14.80 -5.51 -5.88
C LEU A 231 13.36 -5.21 -6.29
N LEU A 232 13.12 -4.09 -6.99
CA LEU A 232 11.78 -3.62 -7.37
C LEU A 232 11.51 -4.00 -8.83
N VAL A 233 10.50 -4.83 -9.03
CA VAL A 233 10.12 -5.38 -10.34
C VAL A 233 8.66 -5.05 -10.67
N THR A 234 8.25 -5.29 -11.92
CA THR A 234 6.89 -5.09 -12.40
C THR A 234 6.45 -6.29 -13.23
N GLY A 235 5.16 -6.58 -13.28
CA GLY A 235 4.63 -7.74 -13.97
C GLY A 235 4.96 -9.07 -13.28
N TRP A 236 4.51 -10.14 -13.90
CA TRP A 236 4.62 -11.53 -13.44
C TRP A 236 6.02 -12.10 -13.63
#